data_AF-A0A2U8I370-F1
#
_entry.id   AF-A0A2U8I370-F1
#
_cell.length_a   1.000
_cell.length_b   1.000
_cell.length_c   1.000
_cell.angle_alpha   90.00
_cell.angle_beta   90.00
_cell.angle_gamma   90.00
#
_symmetry.space_group_name_H-M   'P 1'
#
loop_
_entity.id
_entity.type
_entity.pdbx_description
1 polymer ?
#
loop_
_entity_poly.entity_id
_entity_poly.type
_entity_poly.pdbx_seq_one_letter_code
_entity_poly.pdbx_strand_id
1 'polypeptide(L)'
;MPLTIQGNTCLPFSRAISDKRIRRAVESSSKEEAAYMGVWDKIKDWICRTKKSEALEKLYELTHTDHEPDTESALKTMISFYQLKEMTYPGFQNRFQASVTENEDGTYTFTFSIKDGMDERKLVYGNSEKDIRAFSEKQLTNHSEFLNINPVSRESVDAALAKVAYNTDPDKLEGISSSNQKRLYLHLLSGPTKQEMVFDQRLTQRWIALQMKCFDYYALQRFSLDSTEGIDLGKTIGTESEWIYDFAKSIDSITKNIQKSLAEKFNNETNNLYDPIYADPMYAKVTDLNLDYSERTDNTFQAMTSNASELPVIKHYKGPVNGDIYATVGKKKSDKSELLRSIENYILENPKEFPSAYKYFKEGYIAG
;
A
#
# COMPACT_ATOMS: atom_id res chain seq x y z
N MET A 1 51.54 21.93 -4.51
CA MET A 1 52.52 20.95 -4.00
C MET A 1 51.80 20.07 -2.98
N PRO A 2 51.66 18.75 -3.20
CA PRO A 2 51.10 17.87 -2.19
C PRO A 2 52.11 17.66 -1.07
N LEU A 3 51.67 17.89 0.17
CA LEU A 3 52.43 17.63 1.39
C LEU A 3 52.25 16.16 1.78
N THR A 4 53.33 15.39 1.71
CA THR A 4 53.36 13.98 2.13
C THR A 4 53.83 13.90 3.58
N ILE A 5 52.93 13.60 4.50
CA ILE A 5 53.27 13.37 5.91
C ILE A 5 53.52 11.86 6.10
N GLN A 6 54.78 11.47 6.33
CA GLN A 6 55.13 10.08 6.66
C GLN A 6 54.86 9.82 8.14
N GLY A 7 53.78 9.07 8.43
CA GLY A 7 53.48 8.55 9.75
C GLY A 7 54.15 7.19 9.97
N ASN A 8 54.87 7.07 11.09
CA ASN A 8 55.58 5.87 11.51
C ASN A 8 54.59 4.90 12.19
N THR A 9 53.74 4.22 11.43
CA THR A 9 52.88 3.15 11.93
C THR A 9 52.67 2.10 10.84
N CYS A 10 52.81 0.84 11.23
CA CYS A 10 52.75 -0.37 10.41
C CYS A 10 51.34 -0.64 9.83
N LEU A 11 50.81 0.28 9.02
CA LEU A 11 49.58 0.10 8.25
C LEU A 11 49.75 0.77 6.87
N PRO A 12 49.37 0.11 5.75
CA PRO A 12 49.68 0.56 4.39
C PRO A 12 48.68 1.61 3.88
N PHE A 13 48.34 2.61 4.69
CA PHE A 13 47.38 3.64 4.31
C PHE A 13 48.09 4.96 3.99
N SER A 14 48.16 5.33 2.72
CA SER A 14 48.44 6.71 2.34
C SER A 14 47.21 7.56 2.66
N ARG A 15 47.35 8.47 3.63
CA ARG A 15 46.31 9.45 3.94
C ARG A 15 46.48 10.69 3.08
N ALA A 16 45.61 10.85 2.08
CA ALA A 16 45.46 12.12 1.36
C ALA A 16 44.39 12.97 2.05
N ILE A 17 44.74 14.21 2.43
CA ILE A 17 43.79 15.21 2.89
C ILE A 17 43.15 15.84 1.64
N SER A 18 41.82 15.92 1.58
CA SER A 18 41.14 16.52 0.43
C SER A 18 41.16 18.05 0.48
N ASP A 19 41.19 18.70 -0.69
CA ASP A 19 41.15 20.17 -0.80
C ASP A 19 39.90 20.78 -0.15
N LYS A 20 38.78 20.03 -0.13
CA LYS A 20 37.55 20.44 0.55
C LYS A 20 37.73 20.51 2.07
N ARG A 21 38.53 19.61 2.66
CA ARG A 21 38.86 19.63 4.09
C ARG A 21 39.79 20.78 4.44
N ILE A 22 40.79 21.04 3.60
CA ILE A 22 41.71 22.17 3.79
C ILE A 22 40.91 23.48 3.75
N ARG A 23 40.04 23.66 2.75
CA ARG A 23 39.16 24.83 2.66
C ARG A 23 38.25 24.98 3.88
N ARG A 24 37.54 23.92 4.26
CA ARG A 24 36.68 23.96 5.46
C ARG A 24 37.48 24.36 6.70
N ALA A 25 38.67 23.79 6.93
CA ALA A 25 39.47 24.13 8.11
C ALA A 25 39.94 25.59 8.12
N VAL A 26 40.19 26.18 6.95
CA VAL A 26 40.62 27.59 6.80
C VAL A 26 39.42 28.55 6.93
N GLU A 27 38.26 28.18 6.42
CA GLU A 27 37.08 29.05 6.28
C GLU A 27 36.08 28.91 7.44
N SER A 28 36.22 27.89 8.30
CA SER A 28 35.27 27.64 9.39
C SER A 28 35.33 28.68 10.50
N SER A 29 34.15 29.00 11.03
CA SER A 29 33.98 29.99 12.09
C SER A 29 34.20 29.42 13.51
N SER A 30 34.25 28.09 13.63
CA SER A 30 34.43 27.38 14.89
C SER A 30 35.37 26.18 14.73
N LYS A 31 35.95 25.74 15.86
CA LYS A 31 36.82 24.57 15.91
C LYS A 31 36.04 23.29 15.57
N GLU A 32 34.79 23.21 16.00
CA GLU A 32 33.87 22.09 15.76
C GLU A 32 33.57 21.94 14.26
N GLU A 33 33.30 23.04 13.57
CA GLU A 33 33.06 23.06 12.13
C GLU A 33 34.34 22.76 11.32
N ALA A 34 35.48 23.32 11.75
CA ALA A 34 36.78 23.08 11.14
C ALA A 34 37.22 21.61 11.23
N ALA A 35 36.89 20.96 12.36
CA ALA A 35 37.22 19.56 12.63
C ALA A 35 36.14 18.56 12.17
N TYR A 36 35.00 19.03 11.65
CA TYR A 36 33.88 18.14 11.30
C TYR A 36 34.28 17.15 10.21
N MET A 37 34.21 15.86 10.56
CA MET A 37 34.38 14.74 9.64
C MET A 37 33.02 14.07 9.42
N GLY A 38 32.61 13.96 8.15
CA GLY A 38 31.44 13.17 7.79
C GLY A 38 31.65 11.69 8.09
N VAL A 39 30.55 10.93 8.21
CA VAL A 39 30.58 9.49 8.56
C VAL A 39 31.56 8.71 7.66
N TRP A 40 31.49 8.92 6.35
CA TRP A 40 32.40 8.27 5.39
C TRP A 40 33.87 8.47 5.74
N ASP A 41 34.27 9.69 6.08
CA ASP A 41 35.68 9.97 6.37
C ASP A 41 36.16 9.30 7.66
N LYS A 42 35.26 9.00 8.60
CA LYS A 42 35.56 8.30 9.84
C LYS A 42 35.72 6.80 9.64
N ILE A 43 34.98 6.21 8.69
CA ILE A 43 34.89 4.74 8.52
C ILE A 43 35.60 4.21 7.26
N LYS A 44 35.98 5.05 6.29
CA LYS A 44 36.53 4.63 4.98
C LYS A 44 37.81 3.79 5.04
N ASP A 45 38.57 3.90 6.13
CA ASP A 45 39.81 3.15 6.35
C ASP A 45 39.53 1.74 6.91
N TRP A 46 38.31 1.49 7.40
CA TRP A 46 37.88 0.18 7.89
C TRP A 46 37.37 -0.73 6.77
N ILE A 47 37.08 -0.15 5.60
CA ILE A 47 36.44 -0.81 4.46
C ILE A 47 37.49 -1.17 3.42
N CYS A 48 37.44 -2.41 2.92
CA CYS A 48 38.33 -2.89 1.86
C CYS A 48 38.23 -2.00 0.61
N ARG A 49 39.37 -1.75 -0.05
CA ARG A 49 39.46 -0.87 -1.24
C ARG A 49 38.48 -1.25 -2.35
N THR A 50 38.23 -2.55 -2.54
CA THR A 50 37.32 -3.06 -3.58
C THR A 50 35.84 -2.86 -3.26
N LYS A 51 35.47 -2.63 -1.99
CA LYS A 51 34.08 -2.47 -1.54
C LYS A 51 33.67 -1.02 -1.27
N LYS A 52 34.53 -0.04 -1.59
CA LYS A 52 34.30 1.37 -1.22
C LYS A 52 33.10 2.01 -1.91
N SER A 53 32.84 1.66 -3.19
CA SER A 53 31.67 2.17 -3.91
C SER A 53 30.37 1.61 -3.32
N GLU A 54 30.34 0.31 -3.06
CA GLU A 54 29.19 -0.37 -2.47
C GLU A 54 28.92 0.12 -1.04
N ALA A 55 29.96 0.33 -0.24
CA ALA A 55 29.81 0.87 1.10
C ALA A 55 29.29 2.32 1.12
N LEU A 56 29.63 3.14 0.12
CA LEU A 56 29.06 4.48 -0.04
C LEU A 56 27.57 4.42 -0.34
N GLU A 57 27.13 3.47 -1.17
CA GLU A 57 25.72 3.22 -1.44
C GLU A 57 24.98 2.82 -0.16
N LYS A 58 25.51 1.88 0.63
CA LYS A 58 24.90 1.51 1.92
C LYS A 58 24.86 2.68 2.89
N LEU A 59 25.92 3.49 2.92
CA LEU A 59 25.92 4.69 3.76
C LEU A 59 24.87 5.72 3.30
N TYR A 60 24.64 5.87 2.00
CA TYR A 60 23.58 6.71 1.47
C TYR A 60 22.21 6.24 1.98
N GLU A 61 21.91 4.95 1.86
CA GLU A 61 20.67 4.34 2.35
C GLU A 61 20.46 4.51 3.87
N LEU A 62 21.54 4.53 4.66
CA LEU A 62 21.46 4.78 6.10
C LEU A 62 21.28 6.26 6.46
N THR A 63 21.64 7.16 5.55
CA THR A 63 21.73 8.61 5.83
C THR A 63 20.63 9.45 5.22
N HIS A 64 20.02 8.98 4.13
CA HIS A 64 19.05 9.72 3.32
C HIS A 64 17.71 8.96 3.26
N THR A 65 17.09 8.75 4.42
CA THR A 65 15.70 8.26 4.49
C THR A 65 14.76 9.46 4.59
N ASP A 66 14.24 9.90 3.43
CA ASP A 66 13.37 11.07 3.29
C ASP A 66 11.90 10.82 3.66
N HIS A 67 11.57 9.62 4.13
CA HIS A 67 10.20 9.19 4.40
C HIS A 67 10.04 8.65 5.80
N GLU A 68 8.85 8.86 6.36
CA GLU A 68 8.47 8.15 7.56
C GLU A 68 8.47 6.64 7.27
N PRO A 69 9.27 5.84 8.00
CA PRO A 69 9.53 4.46 7.66
C PRO A 69 8.30 3.56 7.84
N ASP A 70 7.99 2.80 6.80
CA ASP A 70 7.22 1.57 6.87
C ASP A 70 8.16 0.38 7.17
N THR A 71 7.58 -0.81 7.32
CA THR A 71 8.37 -2.02 7.64
C THR A 71 9.34 -2.40 6.51
N GLU A 72 9.00 -2.17 5.24
CA GLU A 72 9.88 -2.40 4.09
C GLU A 72 11.11 -1.48 4.11
N SER A 73 10.91 -0.19 4.37
CA SER A 73 11.98 0.80 4.48
C SER A 73 12.89 0.50 5.66
N ALA A 74 12.32 0.09 6.80
CA ALA A 74 13.10 -0.33 7.96
C ALA A 74 13.95 -1.56 7.69
N LEU A 75 13.41 -2.54 6.96
CA LEU A 75 14.18 -3.70 6.52
C LEU A 75 15.34 -3.29 5.62
N LYS A 76 15.12 -2.37 4.66
CA LYS A 76 16.17 -1.88 3.77
C LYS A 76 17.30 -1.19 4.54
N THR A 77 16.97 -0.36 5.53
CA THR A 77 17.95 0.28 6.43
C THR A 77 18.72 -0.77 7.23
N MET A 78 18.03 -1.75 7.81
CA MET A 78 18.62 -2.82 8.60
C MET A 78 19.60 -3.67 7.78
N ILE A 79 19.20 -4.12 6.59
CA ILE A 79 20.07 -4.86 5.65
C ILE A 79 21.27 -4.01 5.25
N SER A 80 21.07 -2.72 4.95
CA SER A 80 22.18 -1.82 4.58
C SER A 80 23.18 -1.66 5.73
N PHE A 81 22.70 -1.59 6.97
CA PHE A 81 23.54 -1.52 8.16
C PHE A 81 24.36 -2.81 8.34
N TYR A 82 23.70 -3.97 8.21
CA TYR A 82 24.37 -5.27 8.24
C TYR A 82 25.45 -5.40 7.17
N GLN A 83 25.10 -5.10 5.92
CA GLN A 83 26.04 -5.19 4.79
C GLN A 83 27.22 -4.24 4.99
N LEU A 84 27.01 -3.03 5.48
CA LEU A 84 28.09 -2.10 5.78
C LEU A 84 29.03 -2.66 6.86
N LYS A 85 28.50 -3.30 7.91
CA LYS A 85 29.29 -4.01 8.93
C LYS A 85 30.15 -5.11 8.28
N GLU A 86 29.57 -5.96 7.45
CA GLU A 86 30.28 -7.07 6.77
C GLU A 86 31.32 -6.60 5.73
N MET A 87 31.21 -5.36 5.24
CA MET A 87 32.22 -4.76 4.36
C MET A 87 33.47 -4.27 5.12
N THR A 88 33.41 -4.18 6.45
CA THR A 88 34.55 -3.76 7.28
C THR A 88 35.46 -4.92 7.65
N TYR A 89 36.73 -4.63 7.91
CA TYR A 89 37.64 -5.64 8.45
C TYR A 89 37.13 -6.14 9.81
N PRO A 90 37.30 -7.44 10.15
CA PRO A 90 36.76 -8.03 11.38
C PRO A 90 37.09 -7.26 12.66
N GLY A 91 38.28 -6.64 12.74
CA GLY A 91 38.68 -5.82 13.90
C GLY A 91 37.89 -4.53 14.12
N PHE A 92 37.02 -4.13 13.18
CA PHE A 92 36.15 -2.95 13.29
C PHE A 92 34.66 -3.29 13.37
N GLN A 93 34.26 -4.55 13.15
CA GLN A 93 32.85 -4.94 13.13
C GLN A 93 32.14 -4.71 14.48
N ASN A 94 32.86 -4.89 15.59
CA ASN A 94 32.38 -4.60 16.95
C ASN A 94 32.03 -3.13 17.22
N ARG A 95 32.37 -2.22 16.31
CA ARG A 95 31.99 -0.79 16.38
C ARG A 95 30.56 -0.56 15.88
N PHE A 96 29.98 -1.51 15.16
CA PHE A 96 28.61 -1.45 14.69
C PHE A 96 27.71 -2.01 15.78
N GLN A 97 26.84 -1.17 16.31
CA GLN A 97 25.94 -1.53 17.41
C GLN A 97 24.51 -1.30 16.97
N ALA A 98 23.64 -2.27 17.22
CA ALA A 98 22.22 -2.13 16.93
C ALA A 98 21.37 -2.97 17.89
N SER A 99 20.10 -2.57 18.00
CA SER A 99 19.07 -3.26 18.79
C SER A 99 17.69 -3.04 18.19
N VAL A 100 16.78 -3.96 18.47
CA VAL A 100 15.35 -3.85 18.16
C VAL A 100 14.58 -3.90 19.47
N THR A 101 13.66 -2.96 19.64
CA THR A 101 12.85 -2.85 20.87
C THR A 101 11.38 -2.67 20.52
N GLU A 102 10.49 -3.32 21.25
CA GLU A 102 9.05 -3.15 21.12
C GLU A 102 8.60 -1.91 21.90
N ASN A 103 7.73 -1.11 21.29
CA ASN A 103 7.13 0.07 21.89
C ASN A 103 5.77 -0.26 22.50
N GLU A 104 5.26 0.59 23.40
CA GLU A 104 3.97 0.37 24.09
C GLU A 104 2.76 0.29 23.14
N ASP A 105 2.84 0.93 21.97
CA ASP A 105 1.79 0.96 20.95
C ASP A 105 1.84 -0.24 19.99
N GLY A 106 2.74 -1.20 20.21
CA GLY A 106 2.93 -2.38 19.37
C GLY A 106 3.77 -2.12 18.11
N THR A 107 4.32 -0.92 17.95
CA THR A 107 5.37 -0.63 16.95
C THR A 107 6.74 -1.08 17.47
N TYR A 108 7.75 -1.03 16.60
CA TYR A 108 9.12 -1.41 16.96
C TYR A 108 10.10 -0.30 16.63
N THR A 109 11.16 -0.18 17.42
CA THR A 109 12.25 0.77 17.20
C THR A 109 13.53 0.01 16.89
N PHE A 110 14.05 0.19 15.67
CA PHE A 110 15.40 -0.21 15.29
C PHE A 110 16.37 0.93 15.63
N THR A 111 17.26 0.68 16.58
CA THR A 111 18.30 1.62 17.01
C THR A 111 19.65 1.14 16.51
N PHE A 112 20.43 2.01 15.89
CA PHE A 112 21.75 1.65 15.36
C PHE A 112 22.75 2.81 15.44
N SER A 113 24.02 2.47 15.60
CA SER A 113 25.13 3.43 15.66
C SER A 113 26.44 2.80 15.16
N ILE A 114 27.41 3.65 14.85
CA ILE A 114 28.78 3.22 14.53
C ILE A 114 29.71 3.98 15.46
N LYS A 115 30.32 3.30 16.43
CA LYS A 115 31.21 3.92 17.41
C LYS A 115 32.35 4.68 16.73
N ASP A 116 32.51 5.96 17.09
CA ASP A 116 33.45 6.93 16.50
C ASP A 116 33.19 7.27 15.01
N GLY A 117 32.09 6.78 14.43
CA GLY A 117 31.74 6.92 13.02
C GLY A 117 30.42 7.66 12.78
N MET A 118 29.36 7.22 13.44
CA MET A 118 27.98 7.68 13.27
C MET A 118 27.26 7.65 14.62
N ASP A 119 26.64 8.78 14.98
CA ASP A 119 25.83 8.88 16.18
C ASP A 119 24.61 7.96 16.12
N GLU A 120 24.03 7.69 17.28
CA GLU A 120 22.84 6.83 17.39
C GLU A 120 21.69 7.38 16.53
N ARG A 121 21.08 6.48 15.77
CA ARG A 121 19.88 6.72 14.98
C ARG A 121 18.79 5.75 15.41
N LYS A 122 17.55 6.21 15.34
CA LYS A 122 16.36 5.45 15.68
C LYS A 122 15.38 5.48 14.53
N LEU A 123 14.82 4.32 14.23
CA LEU A 123 13.83 4.14 13.18
C LEU A 123 12.64 3.38 13.76
N VAL A 124 11.48 4.04 13.82
CA VAL A 124 10.24 3.45 14.35
C VAL A 124 9.42 2.87 13.19
N TYR A 125 9.08 1.59 13.23
CA TYR A 125 8.39 0.87 12.16
C TYR A 125 7.29 -0.05 12.70
N GLY A 126 6.51 -0.68 11.80
CA GLY A 126 5.36 -1.50 12.19
C GLY A 126 4.09 -0.70 12.49
N ASN A 127 4.04 0.57 12.07
CA ASN A 127 2.83 1.37 12.16
C ASN A 127 1.79 0.84 11.17
N SER A 128 0.63 0.41 11.69
CA SER A 128 -0.40 -0.23 10.88
C SER A 128 -0.93 0.65 9.75
N GLU A 129 -1.10 1.95 9.96
CA GLU A 129 -1.61 2.84 8.91
C GLU A 129 -0.62 2.97 7.75
N LYS A 130 0.67 3.13 8.08
CA LYS A 130 1.75 3.24 7.09
C LYS A 130 1.92 1.95 6.31
N ASP A 131 1.98 0.81 6.99
CA ASP A 131 2.11 -0.49 6.33
C ASP A 131 0.88 -0.82 5.49
N ILE A 132 -0.34 -0.52 5.97
CA ILE A 132 -1.57 -0.68 5.17
C ILE A 132 -1.48 0.13 3.88
N ARG A 133 -1.03 1.39 3.96
CA ARG A 133 -0.85 2.21 2.77
C ARG A 133 0.19 1.61 1.83
N ALA A 134 1.36 1.22 2.37
CA ALA A 134 2.47 0.67 1.61
C ALA A 134 2.06 -0.57 0.80
N PHE A 135 1.38 -1.55 1.42
CA PHE A 135 0.96 -2.75 0.70
C PHE A 135 -0.30 -2.53 -0.16
N SER A 136 -1.18 -1.58 0.18
CA SER A 136 -2.39 -1.32 -0.62
C SER A 136 -2.05 -0.81 -2.02
N GLU A 137 -0.95 -0.07 -2.16
CA GLU A 137 -0.45 0.47 -3.43
C GLU A 137 0.28 -0.58 -4.29
N LYS A 138 0.67 -1.73 -3.73
CA LYS A 138 1.36 -2.80 -4.46
C LYS A 138 0.45 -3.48 -5.48
N GLN A 139 1.06 -4.06 -6.52
CA GLN A 139 0.36 -4.90 -7.49
C GLN A 139 -0.22 -6.13 -6.80
N LEU A 140 -1.39 -6.57 -7.25
CA LEU A 140 -2.01 -7.80 -6.77
C LEU A 140 -1.29 -9.02 -7.35
N THR A 141 -0.80 -9.89 -6.48
CA THR A 141 -0.19 -11.19 -6.82
C THR A 141 -0.88 -12.32 -6.05
N ASN A 142 -0.70 -13.57 -6.49
CA ASN A 142 -1.22 -14.75 -5.78
C ASN A 142 -0.09 -15.58 -5.15
N HIS A 143 0.98 -14.94 -4.64
CA HIS A 143 2.05 -15.65 -3.95
C HIS A 143 1.59 -16.22 -2.60
N SER A 144 0.55 -15.63 -2.03
CA SER A 144 -0.20 -16.14 -0.87
C SER A 144 -0.91 -17.48 -1.12
N GLU A 145 -1.11 -17.84 -2.40
CA GLU A 145 -1.88 -19.00 -2.85
C GLU A 145 -3.33 -19.02 -2.33
N PHE A 146 -3.88 -17.87 -1.95
CA PHE A 146 -5.25 -17.78 -1.42
C PHE A 146 -6.29 -18.16 -2.46
N LEU A 147 -6.14 -17.67 -3.69
CA LEU A 147 -6.99 -18.06 -4.79
C LEU A 147 -6.65 -19.47 -5.27
N ASN A 148 -7.68 -20.21 -5.68
CA ASN A 148 -7.48 -21.53 -6.28
C ASN A 148 -6.53 -21.46 -7.50
N ILE A 149 -5.54 -22.37 -7.54
CA ILE A 149 -4.47 -22.37 -8.56
C ILE A 149 -5.02 -22.55 -9.97
N ASN A 150 -5.99 -23.44 -10.15
CA ASN A 150 -6.54 -23.79 -11.47
C ASN A 150 -7.14 -22.57 -12.22
N PRO A 151 -8.01 -21.74 -11.60
CA PRO A 151 -8.46 -20.48 -12.19
C PRO A 151 -7.32 -19.51 -12.52
N VAL A 152 -6.38 -19.32 -11.60
CA VAL A 152 -5.28 -18.34 -11.76
C VAL A 152 -4.39 -18.69 -12.95
N SER A 153 -4.02 -19.97 -13.11
CA SER A 153 -3.19 -20.42 -14.23
C SER A 153 -3.86 -20.30 -15.60
N ARG A 154 -5.19 -20.23 -15.66
CA ARG A 154 -5.95 -20.19 -16.92
C ARG A 154 -6.39 -18.79 -17.31
N GLU A 155 -6.72 -17.93 -16.34
CA GLU A 155 -7.52 -16.73 -16.60
C GLU A 155 -6.95 -15.45 -15.98
N SER A 156 -5.81 -15.51 -15.29
CA SER A 156 -5.18 -14.43 -14.47
C SER A 156 -5.71 -14.31 -13.03
N VAL A 157 -4.97 -13.56 -12.21
CA VAL A 157 -5.31 -13.29 -10.80
C VAL A 157 -6.61 -12.49 -10.69
N ASP A 158 -6.79 -11.46 -11.52
CA ASP A 158 -7.97 -10.58 -11.48
C ASP A 158 -9.25 -11.34 -11.84
N ALA A 159 -9.20 -12.20 -12.88
CA ALA A 159 -10.34 -13.01 -13.26
C ALA A 159 -10.69 -14.08 -12.21
N ALA A 160 -9.68 -14.66 -11.57
CA ALA A 160 -9.89 -15.59 -10.46
C ALA A 160 -10.52 -14.89 -9.25
N LEU A 161 -10.04 -13.69 -8.91
CA LEU A 161 -10.59 -12.87 -7.83
C LEU A 161 -12.04 -12.47 -8.11
N ALA A 162 -12.38 -12.09 -9.35
CA ALA A 162 -13.74 -11.70 -9.73
C ALA A 162 -14.79 -12.79 -9.48
N LYS A 163 -14.38 -14.06 -9.38
CA LYS A 163 -15.24 -15.21 -9.10
C LYS A 163 -15.39 -15.50 -7.61
N VAL A 164 -14.65 -14.82 -6.73
CA VAL A 164 -14.70 -15.05 -5.29
C VAL A 164 -15.98 -14.44 -4.72
N ALA A 165 -16.72 -15.24 -3.96
CA ALA A 165 -17.96 -14.84 -3.30
C ALA A 165 -17.96 -15.30 -1.84
N TYR A 166 -18.66 -14.56 -0.98
CA TYR A 166 -18.82 -14.92 0.41
C TYR A 166 -20.21 -15.53 0.64
N ASN A 167 -20.25 -16.64 1.39
CA ASN A 167 -21.46 -17.35 1.75
C ASN A 167 -21.60 -17.38 3.28
N THR A 168 -22.69 -16.81 3.80
CA THR A 168 -22.99 -16.72 5.23
C THR A 168 -23.27 -18.04 5.91
N ASP A 169 -23.75 -19.04 5.18
CA ASP A 169 -23.96 -20.40 5.67
C ASP A 169 -23.34 -21.36 4.65
N PRO A 170 -22.03 -21.64 4.76
CA PRO A 170 -21.36 -21.99 6.03
C PRO A 170 -20.26 -21.04 6.55
N ASP A 171 -20.37 -19.71 6.40
CA ASP A 171 -19.32 -18.70 6.70
C ASP A 171 -18.00 -19.00 5.97
N LYS A 172 -18.10 -19.14 4.63
CA LYS A 172 -16.97 -19.52 3.76
C LYS A 172 -16.90 -18.69 2.50
N LEU A 173 -15.70 -18.61 1.95
CA LEU A 173 -15.44 -17.98 0.66
C LEU A 173 -15.36 -19.01 -0.45
N GLU A 174 -16.16 -18.83 -1.48
CA GLU A 174 -16.07 -19.59 -2.74
C GLU A 174 -14.89 -19.06 -3.58
N GLY A 175 -14.23 -19.93 -4.33
CA GLY A 175 -13.04 -19.55 -5.12
C GLY A 175 -11.72 -19.49 -4.32
N ILE A 176 -11.78 -19.68 -3.01
CA ILE A 176 -10.65 -19.75 -2.09
C ILE A 176 -10.36 -21.20 -1.70
N SER A 177 -9.08 -21.57 -1.59
CA SER A 177 -8.70 -22.91 -1.18
C SER A 177 -9.14 -23.21 0.27
N SER A 178 -9.57 -24.45 0.53
CA SER A 178 -10.09 -24.83 1.86
C SER A 178 -9.05 -24.67 2.98
N SER A 179 -7.76 -24.87 2.67
CA SER A 179 -6.64 -24.65 3.59
C SER A 179 -6.43 -23.18 3.96
N ASN A 180 -6.85 -22.24 3.10
CA ASN A 180 -6.59 -20.81 3.27
C ASN A 180 -7.76 -20.03 3.86
N GLN A 181 -8.95 -20.63 4.03
CA GLN A 181 -10.13 -19.97 4.62
C GLN A 181 -9.82 -19.30 5.98
N LYS A 182 -9.06 -19.98 6.86
CA LYS A 182 -8.70 -19.45 8.18
C LYS A 182 -7.68 -18.31 8.15
N ARG A 183 -6.90 -18.22 7.06
CA ARG A 183 -5.83 -17.21 6.89
C ARG A 183 -6.36 -15.86 6.39
N LEU A 184 -7.66 -15.76 6.12
CA LEU A 184 -8.33 -14.55 5.60
C LEU A 184 -9.09 -13.78 6.67
N TYR A 185 -8.92 -14.16 7.93
CA TYR A 185 -9.38 -13.42 9.12
C TYR A 185 -10.86 -12.96 9.09
N LEU A 186 -11.75 -13.74 8.46
CA LEU A 186 -13.18 -13.43 8.41
C LEU A 186 -13.79 -13.26 9.81
N HIS A 187 -13.26 -13.93 10.83
CA HIS A 187 -13.72 -13.80 12.22
C HIS A 187 -13.48 -12.40 12.83
N LEU A 188 -12.63 -11.56 12.22
CA LEU A 188 -12.42 -10.17 12.62
C LEU A 188 -13.39 -9.20 11.95
N LEU A 189 -14.11 -9.65 10.92
CA LEU A 189 -15.13 -8.85 10.25
C LEU A 189 -16.42 -8.84 11.06
N SER A 190 -17.05 -7.67 11.13
CA SER A 190 -18.31 -7.52 11.83
C SER A 190 -19.45 -8.27 11.12
N GLY A 191 -20.48 -8.66 11.87
CA GLY A 191 -21.70 -9.25 11.29
C GLY A 191 -22.32 -8.39 10.17
N PRO A 192 -22.52 -7.07 10.38
CA PRO A 192 -22.96 -6.15 9.34
C PRO A 192 -22.08 -6.16 8.09
N THR A 193 -20.76 -6.06 8.25
CA THR A 193 -19.80 -6.12 7.13
C THR A 193 -19.96 -7.40 6.32
N LYS A 194 -20.08 -8.55 7.01
CA LYS A 194 -20.26 -9.85 6.37
C LYS A 194 -21.58 -9.94 5.61
N GLN A 195 -22.65 -9.33 6.11
CA GLN A 195 -23.92 -9.26 5.39
C GLN A 195 -23.78 -8.43 4.12
N GLU A 196 -23.17 -7.25 4.21
CA GLU A 196 -22.90 -6.41 3.02
C GLU A 196 -22.03 -7.13 1.99
N MET A 197 -21.06 -7.95 2.41
CA MET A 197 -20.25 -8.78 1.51
C MET A 197 -21.04 -9.82 0.72
N VAL A 198 -22.20 -10.29 1.23
CA VAL A 198 -23.11 -11.17 0.48
C VAL A 198 -23.87 -10.39 -0.59
N PHE A 199 -24.30 -9.16 -0.27
CA PHE A 199 -25.06 -8.32 -1.19
C PHE A 199 -24.18 -7.68 -2.27
N ASP A 200 -23.00 -7.20 -1.88
CA ASP A 200 -21.98 -6.65 -2.78
C ASP A 200 -20.72 -7.51 -2.78
N GLN A 201 -20.64 -8.38 -3.78
CA GLN A 201 -19.49 -9.24 -4.01
C GLN A 201 -18.17 -8.46 -4.16
N ARG A 202 -18.22 -7.17 -4.57
CA ARG A 202 -17.03 -6.32 -4.69
C ARG A 202 -16.36 -6.07 -3.33
N LEU A 203 -17.13 -6.03 -2.24
CA LEU A 203 -16.58 -5.95 -0.89
C LEU A 203 -15.82 -7.22 -0.53
N THR A 204 -16.36 -8.38 -0.90
CA THR A 204 -15.65 -9.65 -0.74
C THR A 204 -14.33 -9.63 -1.51
N GLN A 205 -14.37 -9.28 -2.81
CA GLN A 205 -13.19 -9.21 -3.65
C GLN A 205 -12.15 -8.23 -3.10
N ARG A 206 -12.58 -7.05 -2.62
CA ARG A 206 -11.70 -6.05 -2.00
C ARG A 206 -11.04 -6.57 -0.71
N TRP A 207 -11.80 -7.22 0.17
CA TRP A 207 -11.24 -7.82 1.38
C TRP A 207 -10.16 -8.85 1.05
N ILE A 208 -10.43 -9.72 0.08
CA ILE A 208 -9.47 -10.76 -0.34
C ILE A 208 -8.23 -10.15 -0.99
N ALA A 209 -8.40 -9.16 -1.86
CA ALA A 209 -7.26 -8.45 -2.45
C ALA A 209 -6.38 -7.79 -1.38
N LEU A 210 -6.97 -7.16 -0.36
CA LEU A 210 -6.23 -6.57 0.76
C LEU A 210 -5.48 -7.64 1.56
N GLN A 211 -6.11 -8.77 1.84
CA GLN A 211 -5.48 -9.88 2.55
C GLN A 211 -4.31 -10.49 1.75
N MET A 212 -4.48 -10.66 0.44
CA MET A 212 -3.42 -11.13 -0.47
C MET A 212 -2.23 -10.17 -0.46
N LYS A 213 -2.49 -8.86 -0.63
CA LYS A 213 -1.44 -7.83 -0.60
C LYS A 213 -0.72 -7.77 0.74
N CYS A 214 -1.46 -7.84 1.85
CA CYS A 214 -0.88 -7.86 3.19
C CYS A 214 0.04 -9.07 3.39
N PHE A 215 -0.41 -10.27 2.99
CA PHE A 215 0.39 -11.48 3.14
C PHE A 215 1.65 -11.41 2.27
N ASP A 216 1.49 -11.07 0.98
CA ASP A 216 2.58 -11.03 0.01
C ASP A 216 3.63 -9.97 0.38
N TYR A 217 3.19 -8.84 0.95
CA TYR A 217 4.10 -7.82 1.50
C TYR A 217 5.01 -8.43 2.56
N TYR A 218 4.48 -8.86 3.70
CA TYR A 218 5.31 -9.37 4.80
C TYR A 218 6.11 -10.62 4.45
N ALA A 219 5.54 -11.50 3.61
CA ALA A 219 6.27 -12.66 3.08
C ALA A 219 7.49 -12.23 2.26
N LEU A 220 7.36 -11.17 1.44
CA LEU A 220 8.48 -10.62 0.68
C LEU A 220 9.54 -10.02 1.62
N GLN A 221 9.15 -9.25 2.64
CA GLN A 221 10.14 -8.73 3.61
C GLN A 221 10.88 -9.87 4.32
N ARG A 222 10.17 -10.92 4.74
CA ARG A 222 10.79 -12.08 5.38
C ARG A 222 11.75 -12.78 4.43
N PHE A 223 11.32 -13.02 3.20
CA PHE A 223 12.14 -13.63 2.17
C PHE A 223 13.38 -12.80 1.83
N SER A 224 13.25 -11.47 1.71
CA SER A 224 14.38 -10.58 1.46
C SER A 224 15.41 -10.62 2.59
N LEU A 225 14.96 -10.72 3.84
CA LEU A 225 15.86 -10.90 4.99
C LEU A 225 16.59 -12.24 4.91
N ASP A 226 15.86 -13.33 4.71
CA ASP A 226 16.41 -14.69 4.67
C ASP A 226 17.33 -14.93 3.46
N SER A 227 17.10 -14.20 2.36
CA SER A 227 17.90 -14.29 1.12
C SER A 227 19.11 -13.37 1.12
N THR A 228 19.29 -12.54 2.15
CA THR A 228 20.43 -11.63 2.23
C THR A 228 21.71 -12.42 2.49
N GLU A 229 22.69 -12.29 1.60
CA GLU A 229 23.98 -12.98 1.72
C GLU A 229 24.64 -12.67 3.08
N GLY A 230 25.10 -13.73 3.76
CA GLY A 230 25.75 -13.65 5.07
C GLY A 230 24.79 -13.72 6.26
N ILE A 231 23.50 -13.45 6.06
CA ILE A 231 22.52 -13.58 7.14
C ILE A 231 22.10 -15.03 7.31
N ASP A 232 22.35 -15.57 8.49
CA ASP A 232 21.80 -16.85 8.95
C ASP A 232 21.16 -16.61 10.32
N LEU A 233 19.83 -16.51 10.34
CA LEU A 233 19.06 -16.17 11.54
C LEU A 233 19.29 -17.15 12.69
N GLY A 234 19.57 -18.42 12.40
CA GLY A 234 19.86 -19.42 13.43
C GLY A 234 21.20 -19.18 14.09
N LYS A 235 22.17 -18.60 13.37
CA LYS A 235 23.51 -18.30 13.87
C LYS A 235 23.61 -16.93 14.55
N THR A 236 22.64 -16.04 14.36
CA THR A 236 22.68 -14.70 14.98
C THR A 236 22.22 -14.69 16.44
N ILE A 237 21.48 -15.72 16.90
CA ILE A 237 20.95 -15.80 18.27
C ILE A 237 22.09 -15.84 19.29
N GLY A 238 22.02 -14.99 20.32
CA GLY A 238 23.06 -14.86 21.34
C GLY A 238 24.38 -14.25 20.86
N THR A 239 24.42 -13.65 19.66
CA THR A 239 25.60 -12.96 19.12
C THR A 239 25.42 -11.44 19.13
N GLU A 240 26.47 -10.68 18.82
CA GLU A 240 26.38 -9.22 18.60
C GLU A 240 25.47 -8.80 17.43
N SER A 241 25.02 -9.77 16.62
CA SER A 241 24.08 -9.57 15.51
C SER A 241 22.66 -10.10 15.83
N GLU A 242 22.34 -10.37 17.10
CA GLU A 242 21.02 -10.87 17.54
C GLU A 242 19.86 -9.94 17.14
N TRP A 243 20.12 -8.64 16.99
CA TRP A 243 19.14 -7.66 16.49
C TRP A 243 18.55 -8.02 15.13
N ILE A 244 19.24 -8.82 14.29
CA ILE A 244 18.70 -9.33 13.03
C ILE A 244 17.57 -10.34 13.29
N TYR A 245 17.77 -11.23 14.26
CA TYR A 245 16.76 -12.18 14.71
C TYR A 245 15.57 -11.46 15.37
N ASP A 246 15.84 -10.45 16.19
CA ASP A 246 14.77 -9.65 16.81
C ASP A 246 13.97 -8.87 15.77
N PHE A 247 14.63 -8.32 14.74
CA PHE A 247 13.97 -7.67 13.61
C PHE A 247 13.07 -8.66 12.87
N ALA A 248 13.59 -9.84 12.53
CA ALA A 248 12.85 -10.95 11.94
C ALA A 248 11.58 -11.30 12.74
N LYS A 249 11.72 -11.44 14.07
CA LYS A 249 10.61 -11.72 14.98
C LYS A 249 9.60 -10.58 15.03
N SER A 250 10.05 -9.33 14.95
CA SER A 250 9.16 -8.16 14.92
C SER A 250 8.25 -8.17 13.70
N ILE A 251 8.73 -8.59 12.51
CA ILE A 251 7.90 -8.73 11.30
C ILE A 251 6.73 -9.69 11.56
N ASP A 252 7.01 -10.84 12.20
CA ASP A 252 5.99 -11.83 12.51
C ASP A 252 4.95 -11.28 13.51
N SER A 253 5.39 -10.47 14.49
CA SER A 253 4.49 -9.80 15.44
C SER A 253 3.63 -8.73 14.77
N ILE A 254 4.24 -7.86 13.97
CA ILE A 254 3.54 -6.80 13.21
C ILE A 254 2.49 -7.43 12.30
N THR A 255 2.84 -8.50 11.58
CA THR A 255 1.91 -9.22 10.69
C THR A 255 0.68 -9.75 11.42
N LYS A 256 0.80 -10.14 12.68
CA LYS A 256 -0.34 -10.59 13.50
C LYS A 256 -1.17 -9.41 13.98
N ASN A 257 -0.52 -8.32 14.41
CA ASN A 257 -1.18 -7.16 14.98
C ASN A 257 -1.97 -6.38 13.90
N ILE A 258 -1.42 -6.25 12.70
CA ILE A 258 -2.03 -5.48 11.62
C ILE A 258 -3.37 -6.03 11.14
N GLN A 259 -3.65 -7.33 11.35
CA GLN A 259 -4.91 -7.94 10.92
C GLN A 259 -6.12 -7.35 11.63
N LYS A 260 -5.96 -6.97 12.91
CA LYS A 260 -7.02 -6.30 13.67
C LYS A 260 -7.29 -4.91 13.11
N SER A 261 -6.24 -4.11 12.95
CA SER A 261 -6.35 -2.75 12.40
C SER A 261 -6.87 -2.75 10.96
N LEU A 262 -6.48 -3.72 10.14
CA LEU A 262 -6.97 -3.89 8.78
C LEU A 262 -8.47 -4.25 8.76
N ALA A 263 -8.91 -5.17 9.63
CA ALA A 263 -10.32 -5.52 9.76
C ALA A 263 -11.16 -4.36 10.30
N GLU A 264 -10.67 -3.64 11.32
CA GLU A 264 -11.32 -2.44 11.87
C GLU A 264 -11.50 -1.36 10.79
N LYS A 265 -10.43 -1.05 10.04
CA LYS A 265 -10.49 -0.11 8.92
C LYS A 265 -11.51 -0.56 7.88
N PHE A 266 -11.48 -1.83 7.48
CA PHE A 266 -12.42 -2.37 6.49
C PHE A 266 -13.88 -2.34 6.97
N ASN A 267 -14.13 -2.69 8.24
CA ASN A 267 -15.45 -2.61 8.87
C ASN A 267 -15.96 -1.17 8.88
N ASN A 268 -15.13 -0.21 9.29
CA ASN A 268 -15.49 1.21 9.33
C ASN A 268 -15.77 1.77 7.93
N GLU A 269 -14.94 1.44 6.95
CA GLU A 269 -15.15 1.86 5.55
C GLU A 269 -16.45 1.28 4.98
N THR A 270 -16.74 0.01 5.26
CA THR A 270 -17.98 -0.64 4.82
C THR A 270 -19.19 -0.01 5.51
N ASN A 271 -19.13 0.19 6.81
CA ASN A 271 -20.22 0.83 7.55
C ASN A 271 -20.47 2.25 7.03
N ASN A 272 -19.43 3.06 6.81
CA ASN A 272 -19.61 4.42 6.29
C ASN A 272 -20.21 4.47 4.87
N LEU A 273 -19.95 3.46 4.03
CA LEU A 273 -20.53 3.35 2.69
C LEU A 273 -22.03 3.05 2.72
N TYR A 274 -22.51 2.35 3.75
CA TYR A 274 -23.88 1.84 3.84
C TYR A 274 -24.63 2.32 5.09
N ASP A 275 -24.08 3.27 5.85
CA ASP A 275 -24.73 3.89 7.01
C ASP A 275 -25.93 4.71 6.50
N PRO A 276 -27.16 4.41 6.94
CA PRO A 276 -28.35 5.17 6.56
C PRO A 276 -28.26 6.67 6.91
N ILE A 277 -27.42 7.05 7.88
CA ILE A 277 -27.26 8.42 8.38
C ILE A 277 -26.28 9.23 7.50
N TYR A 278 -25.31 8.58 6.85
CA TYR A 278 -24.31 9.20 5.97
C TYR A 278 -24.46 8.83 4.49
N ALA A 279 -25.51 8.11 4.14
CA ALA A 279 -26.04 8.09 2.78
C ALA A 279 -26.51 9.52 2.41
N ASP A 280 -25.56 10.42 2.16
CA ASP A 280 -25.78 11.71 1.51
C ASP A 280 -26.65 11.44 0.28
N PRO A 281 -27.68 12.25 0.01
CA PRO A 281 -28.86 11.78 -0.66
C PRO A 281 -28.63 11.85 -2.17
N MET A 282 -27.73 11.02 -2.69
CA MET A 282 -27.79 10.58 -4.08
C MET A 282 -29.08 9.78 -4.34
N TYR A 283 -29.75 9.35 -3.27
CA TYR A 283 -31.12 8.87 -3.21
C TYR A 283 -32.06 9.87 -2.53
N ALA A 284 -31.79 11.18 -2.61
CA ALA A 284 -32.82 12.19 -2.35
C ALA A 284 -34.00 11.83 -3.24
N LYS A 285 -35.09 11.42 -2.59
CA LYS A 285 -36.45 11.42 -3.10
C LYS A 285 -36.54 12.37 -4.30
N VAL A 286 -36.73 11.83 -5.52
CA VAL A 286 -37.11 12.65 -6.68
C VAL A 286 -38.54 13.12 -6.43
N THR A 287 -38.70 14.00 -5.46
CA THR A 287 -39.91 14.74 -5.18
C THR A 287 -39.51 16.19 -5.35
N ASP A 288 -40.04 16.78 -6.42
CA ASP A 288 -40.03 18.21 -6.73
C ASP A 288 -38.80 18.78 -7.45
N LEU A 289 -38.58 18.32 -8.69
CA LEU A 289 -38.03 19.20 -9.72
C LEU A 289 -39.12 20.18 -10.17
N ASN A 290 -39.22 21.32 -9.49
CA ASN A 290 -39.89 22.51 -10.01
C ASN A 290 -39.16 22.94 -11.29
N LEU A 291 -39.85 22.81 -12.42
CA LEU A 291 -39.43 23.31 -13.72
C LEU A 291 -39.51 24.84 -13.70
N ASP A 292 -38.38 25.50 -13.44
CA ASP A 292 -38.27 26.92 -13.70
C ASP A 292 -37.96 27.13 -15.19
N TYR A 293 -38.98 27.55 -15.94
CA TYR A 293 -38.85 27.93 -17.34
C TYR A 293 -38.23 29.33 -17.40
N SER A 294 -36.91 29.41 -17.62
CA SER A 294 -36.31 30.63 -18.16
C SER A 294 -35.84 30.38 -19.59
N GLU A 295 -36.57 31.00 -20.52
CA GLU A 295 -36.14 31.16 -21.90
C GLU A 295 -34.87 32.01 -21.92
N ARG A 296 -33.78 31.45 -22.44
CA ARG A 296 -32.68 32.27 -22.97
C ARG A 296 -32.31 31.75 -24.36
N THR A 297 -32.60 32.62 -25.32
CA THR A 297 -32.35 32.50 -26.74
C THR A 297 -30.86 32.63 -27.06
N ASP A 298 -30.54 32.20 -28.28
CA ASP A 298 -29.39 32.60 -29.11
C ASP A 298 -28.07 31.83 -28.94
N ASN A 299 -27.80 30.88 -29.85
CA ASN A 299 -27.23 31.22 -31.17
C ASN A 299 -26.90 29.97 -32.02
N THR A 300 -27.44 29.99 -33.24
CA THR A 300 -26.92 29.45 -34.53
C THR A 300 -25.81 28.41 -34.55
N PHE A 301 -26.10 27.25 -35.17
CA PHE A 301 -25.22 26.70 -36.21
C PHE A 301 -26.05 26.20 -37.41
N GLN A 302 -25.67 26.68 -38.59
CA GLN A 302 -26.30 26.46 -39.88
C GLN A 302 -26.25 25.00 -40.33
N ALA A 303 -27.33 24.59 -40.97
CA ALA A 303 -27.49 23.33 -41.66
C ALA A 303 -26.65 23.28 -42.96
N MET A 304 -26.07 22.12 -43.25
CA MET A 304 -25.97 21.63 -44.62
C MET A 304 -26.93 20.45 -44.77
N THR A 305 -27.97 20.68 -45.56
CA THR A 305 -28.94 19.69 -46.01
C THR A 305 -28.41 18.94 -47.23
N SER A 306 -28.47 17.62 -47.19
CA SER A 306 -28.64 16.79 -48.39
C SER A 306 -29.63 15.68 -48.07
N ASN A 307 -30.73 15.69 -48.83
CA ASN A 307 -31.95 14.91 -48.65
C ASN A 307 -31.74 13.41 -48.94
N ALA A 308 -32.23 12.54 -48.06
CA ALA A 308 -33.14 11.43 -48.42
C ALA A 308 -33.59 10.65 -47.17
N SER A 309 -34.91 10.62 -46.98
CA SER A 309 -35.71 9.66 -46.18
C SER A 309 -35.63 9.72 -44.65
N GLU A 310 -36.82 9.84 -44.05
CA GLU A 310 -37.15 10.02 -42.64
C GLU A 310 -36.44 9.03 -41.71
N LEU A 311 -35.53 9.54 -40.87
CA LEU A 311 -35.07 8.87 -39.65
C LEU A 311 -35.21 9.85 -38.47
N PRO A 312 -35.73 9.42 -37.32
CA PRO A 312 -35.86 10.30 -36.17
C PRO A 312 -34.47 10.71 -35.68
N VAL A 313 -34.24 12.02 -35.58
CA VAL A 313 -33.00 12.61 -35.04
C VAL A 313 -32.72 12.03 -33.65
N ILE A 314 -31.75 11.13 -33.57
CA ILE A 314 -31.25 10.55 -32.31
C ILE A 314 -30.43 11.64 -31.61
N LYS A 315 -30.88 12.11 -30.44
CA LYS A 315 -30.06 12.94 -29.55
C LYS A 315 -29.36 12.04 -28.54
N HIS A 316 -28.04 12.02 -28.58
CA HIS A 316 -27.20 11.29 -27.63
C HIS A 316 -26.95 12.15 -26.39
N TYR A 317 -27.19 11.60 -25.19
CA TYR A 317 -26.83 12.23 -23.92
C TYR A 317 -25.68 11.45 -23.27
N LYS A 318 -24.68 12.18 -22.77
CA LYS A 318 -23.51 11.64 -22.07
C LYS A 318 -23.57 12.11 -20.61
N GLY A 319 -23.75 11.18 -19.67
CA GLY A 319 -23.74 11.43 -18.22
C GLY A 319 -22.78 10.45 -17.52
N PRO A 320 -22.34 10.74 -16.27
CA PRO A 320 -21.24 10.04 -15.63
C PRO A 320 -21.73 8.79 -14.88
N VAL A 321 -22.15 7.77 -15.60
CA VAL A 321 -22.26 6.39 -15.10
C VAL A 321 -21.89 5.48 -16.27
N ASN A 322 -20.76 4.77 -16.16
CA ASN A 322 -20.34 3.84 -17.22
C ASN A 322 -21.19 2.57 -17.16
N GLY A 323 -22.03 2.41 -18.18
CA GLY A 323 -22.86 1.24 -18.43
C GLY A 323 -24.04 1.64 -19.31
N ASP A 324 -23.85 1.58 -20.62
CA ASP A 324 -24.75 2.13 -21.63
C ASP A 324 -26.21 1.63 -21.50
N ILE A 325 -27.11 2.50 -21.04
CA ILE A 325 -28.56 2.31 -21.22
C ILE A 325 -28.98 3.11 -22.45
N TYR A 326 -29.18 2.43 -23.57
CA TYR A 326 -29.71 3.03 -24.79
C TYR A 326 -31.25 2.99 -24.78
N ALA A 327 -31.90 4.11 -24.48
CA ALA A 327 -33.35 4.25 -24.62
C ALA A 327 -33.70 4.94 -25.96
N THR A 328 -34.50 4.27 -26.80
CA THR A 328 -35.05 4.85 -28.03
C THR A 328 -36.31 5.64 -27.68
N VAL A 329 -36.29 6.98 -27.77
CA VAL A 329 -37.47 7.81 -27.47
C VAL A 329 -38.24 8.12 -28.76
N GLY A 330 -39.39 7.47 -28.94
CA GLY A 330 -40.38 7.88 -29.92
C GLY A 330 -41.01 9.21 -29.48
N LYS A 331 -40.88 10.25 -30.31
CA LYS A 331 -41.53 11.55 -30.07
C LYS A 331 -43.06 11.39 -30.07
N LYS A 332 -43.69 11.31 -28.90
CA LYS A 332 -45.02 11.86 -28.64
C LYS A 332 -45.08 12.38 -27.21
N LYS A 333 -45.58 13.61 -27.08
CA LYS A 333 -45.89 14.27 -25.80
C LYS A 333 -46.65 13.29 -24.89
N SER A 334 -46.04 12.80 -23.82
CA SER A 334 -46.73 12.11 -22.73
C SER A 334 -45.76 11.84 -21.58
N ASP A 335 -45.98 12.55 -20.48
CA ASP A 335 -45.63 12.30 -19.09
C ASP A 335 -44.27 11.69 -18.69
N LYS A 336 -43.62 12.39 -17.74
CA LYS A 336 -42.46 11.99 -16.92
C LYS A 336 -42.52 10.55 -16.33
N SER A 337 -43.63 9.82 -16.48
CA SER A 337 -43.97 8.57 -15.79
C SER A 337 -43.52 7.28 -16.52
N GLU A 338 -43.45 7.24 -17.85
CA GLU A 338 -43.14 5.99 -18.57
C GLU A 338 -41.66 5.62 -18.53
N LEU A 339 -40.76 6.60 -18.63
CA LEU A 339 -39.32 6.37 -18.55
C LEU A 339 -38.92 5.86 -17.16
N LEU A 340 -39.47 6.46 -16.11
CA LEU A 340 -39.21 6.05 -14.73
C LEU A 340 -39.74 4.64 -14.47
N ARG A 341 -40.97 4.32 -14.89
CA ARG A 341 -41.49 2.94 -14.81
C ARG A 341 -40.65 1.94 -15.59
N SER A 342 -40.14 2.31 -16.76
CA SER A 342 -39.28 1.41 -17.55
C SER A 342 -37.96 1.12 -16.84
N ILE A 343 -37.37 2.11 -16.17
CA ILE A 343 -36.14 1.96 -15.39
C ILE A 343 -36.41 1.13 -14.13
N GLU A 344 -37.50 1.41 -13.42
CA GLU A 344 -37.94 0.65 -12.24
C GLU A 344 -38.17 -0.83 -12.57
N ASN A 345 -38.93 -1.12 -13.62
CA ASN A 345 -39.20 -2.49 -14.05
C ASN A 345 -37.90 -3.22 -14.43
N TYR A 346 -36.98 -2.55 -15.15
CA TYR A 346 -35.71 -3.15 -15.52
C TYR A 346 -34.85 -3.50 -14.31
N ILE A 347 -34.84 -2.65 -13.28
CA ILE A 347 -34.12 -2.89 -12.02
C ILE A 347 -34.77 -4.05 -11.23
N LEU A 348 -36.10 -4.14 -11.22
CA LEU A 348 -36.84 -5.24 -10.59
C LEU A 348 -36.62 -6.59 -11.29
N GLU A 349 -36.47 -6.59 -12.61
CA GLU A 349 -36.20 -7.79 -13.42
C GLU A 349 -34.73 -8.22 -13.37
N ASN A 350 -33.79 -7.31 -13.07
CA ASN A 350 -32.34 -7.56 -13.06
C ASN A 350 -31.69 -7.25 -11.69
N PRO A 351 -32.12 -7.93 -10.60
CA PRO A 351 -31.67 -7.61 -9.24
C PRO A 351 -30.18 -7.82 -9.00
N LYS A 352 -29.53 -8.67 -9.80
CA LYS A 352 -28.08 -8.94 -9.71
C LYS A 352 -27.23 -7.83 -10.33
N GLU A 353 -27.78 -7.09 -11.30
CA GLU A 353 -27.08 -5.99 -11.98
C GLU A 353 -27.18 -4.68 -11.19
N PHE A 354 -28.29 -4.49 -10.45
CA PHE A 354 -28.59 -3.27 -9.69
C PHE A 354 -29.03 -3.56 -8.24
N PRO A 355 -28.22 -4.25 -7.43
CA PRO A 355 -28.63 -4.76 -6.12
C PRO A 355 -29.07 -3.66 -5.14
N SER A 356 -28.40 -2.51 -5.12
CA SER A 356 -28.74 -1.38 -4.25
C SER A 356 -30.07 -0.72 -4.62
N ALA A 357 -30.32 -0.55 -5.92
CA ALA A 357 -31.57 0.05 -6.41
C ALA A 357 -32.75 -0.91 -6.23
N TYR A 358 -32.54 -2.22 -6.41
CA TYR A 358 -33.55 -3.25 -6.17
C TYR A 358 -34.05 -3.26 -4.73
N LYS A 359 -33.14 -3.13 -3.74
CA LYS A 359 -33.50 -3.06 -2.31
C LYS A 359 -34.37 -1.84 -2.01
N TYR A 360 -34.01 -0.67 -2.54
CA TYR A 360 -34.77 0.57 -2.39
C TYR A 360 -36.21 0.44 -2.94
N PHE A 361 -36.39 -0.13 -4.14
CA PHE A 361 -37.73 -0.33 -4.71
C PHE A 361 -38.54 -1.41 -3.97
N LYS A 362 -37.90 -2.49 -3.52
CA LYS A 362 -38.56 -3.56 -2.76
C LYS A 362 -39.03 -3.08 -1.38
N GLU A 363 -38.22 -2.27 -0.69
CA GLU A 363 -38.57 -1.71 0.62
C GLU A 363 -39.63 -0.59 0.50
N GLY A 364 -39.60 0.20 -0.58
CA GLY A 364 -40.64 1.19 -0.88
C GLY A 364 -42.02 0.60 -1.22
N TYR A 365 -42.08 -0.59 -1.84
CA TYR A 365 -43.34 -1.26 -2.20
C TYR A 365 -44.03 -1.97 -1.02
N ILE A 366 -43.33 -2.27 0.08
CA ILE A 366 -43.90 -2.91 1.28
C ILE A 366 -44.49 -1.87 2.26
N ALA A 367 -44.13 -0.60 2.09
CA ALA A 367 -44.59 0.51 2.94
C ALA A 367 -45.64 1.43 2.27
N GLY A 368 -46.23 1.00 1.14
CA GLY A 368 -47.24 1.75 0.37
C GLY A 368 -48.63 1.12 0.42
#